data_AF-A0A9R0JME6-F1
#
_entry.id   AF-A0A9R0JME6-F1
#
_cell.length_a   1.000
_cell.length_b   1.000
_cell.length_c   1.000
_cell.angle_alpha   90.00
_cell.angle_beta   90.00
_cell.angle_gamma   90.00
#
_symmetry.space_group_name_H-M   'P 1'
#
loop_
_entity.id
_entity.type
_entity.pdbx_description
1 polymer ?
#
loop_
_entity_poly.entity_id
_entity_poly.type
_entity_poly.pdbx_seq_one_letter_code
_entity_poly.pdbx_strand_id
1 'polypeptide(L)'
;MSDSHSRVSVETYGNGSIDPFCTEVIVVRHGETDWNAIGKMQGQLDVELNEIGRQQAVAVADRLSKEPNISAVYSSDLKRALETAETIASRCGGLEVSSCSKIPLK
;
A
#
# COMPACT_ATOMS: atom_id res chain seq x y z
N MET A 1 -34.75 -25.71 -1.65
CA MET A 1 -34.50 -24.50 -2.45
C MET A 1 -34.09 -23.41 -1.46
N SER A 2 -32.98 -23.57 -0.72
CA SER A 2 -31.59 -23.58 -1.18
C SER A 2 -31.22 -22.23 -1.79
N ASP A 3 -30.96 -21.23 -0.96
CA ASP A 3 -30.01 -20.18 -1.32
C ASP A 3 -29.13 -19.84 -0.11
N SER A 4 -27.92 -20.36 -0.22
CA SER A 4 -26.80 -20.22 0.67
C SER A 4 -26.18 -18.84 0.47
N HIS A 5 -26.51 -17.86 1.31
CA HIS A 5 -25.62 -16.72 1.52
C HIS A 5 -24.61 -17.11 2.59
N SER A 6 -23.50 -17.66 2.13
CA SER A 6 -22.30 -17.95 2.90
C SER A 6 -21.82 -16.67 3.60
N ARG A 7 -22.16 -16.55 4.88
CA ARG A 7 -21.54 -15.61 5.78
C ARG A 7 -20.05 -15.96 5.81
N VAL A 8 -19.20 -15.16 5.18
CA VAL A 8 -17.75 -15.33 5.24
C VAL A 8 -17.36 -15.13 6.70
N SER A 9 -17.02 -16.23 7.37
CA SER A 9 -16.42 -16.23 8.69
C SER A 9 -15.03 -15.62 8.53
N VAL A 10 -14.85 -14.39 9.00
CA VAL A 10 -13.52 -13.86 9.27
C VAL A 10 -13.00 -14.65 10.46
N GLU A 11 -12.11 -15.62 10.22
CA GLU A 11 -11.34 -16.27 11.28
C GLU A 11 -10.31 -15.26 11.78
N THR A 12 -10.73 -14.40 12.70
CA THR A 12 -9.79 -13.71 13.57
C THR A 12 -9.15 -14.77 14.46
N TYR A 13 -7.89 -15.12 14.21
CA TYR A 13 -7.07 -15.86 15.17
C TYR A 13 -6.94 -14.98 16.42
N GLY A 14 -7.83 -15.22 17.38
CA GLY A 14 -7.94 -14.44 18.60
C GLY A 14 -6.89 -14.80 19.66
N ASN A 15 -6.65 -13.80 20.51
CA ASN A 15 -6.02 -13.82 21.83
C ASN A 15 -4.49 -13.86 21.94
N GLY A 16 -3.94 -12.71 22.31
CA GLY A 16 -3.34 -12.61 23.65
C GLY A 16 -1.81 -12.61 23.75
N SER A 17 -1.10 -12.73 22.64
CA SER A 17 0.32 -12.38 22.56
C SER A 17 0.65 -12.22 21.09
N ILE A 18 0.72 -10.98 20.59
CA ILE A 18 1.50 -10.72 19.39
C ILE A 18 2.88 -11.25 19.74
N ASP A 19 3.34 -12.29 19.04
CA ASP A 19 4.70 -12.77 19.21
C ASP A 19 5.60 -11.54 19.07
N PRO A 20 6.44 -11.21 20.08
CA PRO A 20 7.23 -9.97 20.05
C PRO A 20 8.21 -9.91 18.88
N PHE A 21 8.29 -10.97 18.06
CA PHE A 21 9.09 -11.07 16.85
C PHE A 21 8.25 -11.18 15.56
N CYS A 22 6.93 -10.98 15.60
CA CYS A 22 6.10 -11.00 14.40
C CYS A 22 6.15 -9.66 13.67
N THR A 23 6.59 -9.67 12.41
CA THR A 23 6.55 -8.50 11.52
C THR A 23 5.27 -8.53 10.70
N GLU A 24 4.40 -7.54 10.88
CA GLU A 24 3.27 -7.31 10.00
C GLU A 24 3.72 -6.57 8.73
N VAL A 25 3.26 -7.04 7.57
CA VAL A 25 3.57 -6.42 6.28
C VAL A 25 2.27 -6.01 5.60
N ILE A 26 2.11 -4.70 5.41
CA ILE A 26 0.98 -4.11 4.68
C ILE A 26 1.41 -3.83 3.26
N VAL A 27 0.76 -4.44 2.28
CA VAL A 27 1.07 -4.26 0.85
C VAL A 27 0.03 -3.33 0.21
N VAL A 28 0.51 -2.20 -0.32
CA VAL A 28 -0.32 -1.20 -0.99
C VAL A 28 0.08 -1.12 -2.47
N ARG A 29 -0.91 -1.21 -3.36
CA ARG A 29 -0.71 -0.92 -4.78
C ARG A 29 -0.70 0.61 -4.98
N HIS A 30 0.17 1.10 -5.87
CA HIS A 30 0.19 2.51 -6.25
C HIS A 30 -1.19 2.99 -6.74
N GLY A 31 -1.47 4.29 -6.56
CA GLY A 31 -2.71 4.91 -7.02
C GLY A 31 -2.89 4.86 -8.55
N GLU A 32 -4.08 5.21 -9.00
CA GLU A 32 -4.42 5.27 -10.42
C GLU A 32 -3.51 6.23 -11.22
N THR A 33 -3.29 5.89 -12.48
CA THR A 33 -2.62 6.72 -13.49
C THR A 33 -3.55 6.86 -14.69
N ASP A 34 -3.35 7.88 -15.54
CA ASP A 34 -4.19 8.10 -16.73
C ASP A 34 -4.23 6.88 -17.67
N TRP A 35 -3.16 6.07 -17.67
CA TRP A 35 -3.06 4.88 -18.50
C TRP A 35 -3.85 3.70 -17.95
N ASN A 36 -3.89 3.55 -16.63
CA ASN A 36 -4.75 2.57 -15.97
C ASN A 36 -6.23 2.90 -16.22
N ALA A 37 -6.59 4.19 -16.19
CA ALA A 37 -7.96 4.64 -16.41
C ALA A 37 -8.48 4.28 -17.83
N ILE A 38 -7.60 4.30 -18.84
CA ILE A 38 -7.93 3.94 -20.23
C ILE A 38 -7.62 2.47 -20.59
N GLY A 39 -7.24 1.64 -19.61
CA GLY A 39 -6.95 0.22 -19.81
C GLY A 39 -5.74 -0.09 -20.70
N LYS A 40 -4.83 0.87 -20.89
CA LYS A 40 -3.58 0.62 -21.64
C LYS A 40 -2.60 -0.14 -20.78
N MET A 41 -2.16 -1.32 -21.23
CA MET A 41 -1.04 -2.01 -20.59
C MET A 41 0.23 -1.16 -20.69
N GLN A 42 0.81 -0.88 -19.53
CA GLN A 42 2.01 -0.07 -19.40
C GLN A 42 3.17 -0.99 -19.00
N GLY A 43 4.24 -1.00 -19.81
CA GLY A 43 5.49 -1.66 -19.47
C GLY A 43 6.27 -0.88 -18.39
N GLN A 44 7.52 -0.51 -18.67
CA GLN A 44 8.36 0.32 -17.79
C GLN A 44 8.15 1.83 -17.93
N LEU A 45 7.08 2.29 -18.58
CA LEU A 45 6.83 3.73 -18.74
C LEU A 45 6.43 4.34 -17.40
N ASP A 46 7.27 5.26 -16.94
CA ASP A 46 7.22 5.92 -15.65
C ASP A 46 6.21 7.07 -15.66
N VAL A 47 4.93 6.72 -15.53
CA VAL A 47 3.82 7.68 -15.50
C VAL A 47 3.43 7.98 -14.07
N GLU A 48 3.21 9.26 -13.79
CA GLU A 48 2.80 9.81 -12.49
C GLU A 48 1.36 9.43 -12.12
N LEU A 49 0.99 9.61 -10.86
CA LEU A 49 -0.40 9.46 -10.45
C LEU A 49 -1.29 10.50 -11.13
N ASN A 50 -2.50 10.10 -11.50
CA ASN A 50 -3.53 11.07 -11.86
C ASN A 50 -4.18 11.63 -10.58
N GLU A 51 -5.07 12.60 -10.74
CA GLU A 51 -5.74 13.23 -9.59
C GLU A 51 -6.52 12.22 -8.74
N ILE A 52 -7.17 11.24 -9.37
CA ILE A 52 -7.86 10.15 -8.67
C ILE A 52 -6.86 9.30 -7.88
N GLY A 53 -5.70 8.99 -8.45
CA GLY A 53 -4.63 8.23 -7.81
C GLY A 53 -4.05 8.94 -6.60
N ARG A 54 -3.90 10.27 -6.64
CA ARG A 54 -3.48 11.06 -5.48
C ARG A 54 -4.53 11.04 -4.37
N GLN A 55 -5.81 11.15 -4.72
CA GLN A 55 -6.90 11.03 -3.74
C GLN A 55 -6.95 9.63 -3.11
N GLN A 56 -6.70 8.58 -3.89
CA GLN A 56 -6.55 7.21 -3.37
C GLN A 56 -5.36 7.10 -2.40
N ALA A 57 -4.20 7.66 -2.75
CA ALA A 57 -3.03 7.67 -1.88
C ALA A 57 -3.31 8.37 -0.55
N VAL A 58 -4.00 9.51 -0.58
CA VAL A 58 -4.45 10.23 0.63
C VAL A 58 -5.41 9.38 1.47
N ALA A 59 -6.40 8.74 0.84
CA ALA A 59 -7.36 7.90 1.56
C ALA A 59 -6.69 6.71 2.26
N VAL A 60 -5.72 6.07 1.59
CA VAL A 60 -4.92 5.00 2.19
C VAL A 60 -4.07 5.54 3.34
N ALA A 61 -3.39 6.66 3.14
CA ALA A 61 -2.59 7.30 4.17
C ALA A 61 -3.41 7.65 5.43
N ASP A 62 -4.65 8.11 5.26
CA ASP A 62 -5.58 8.40 6.36
C ASP A 62 -6.11 7.16 7.09
N ARG A 63 -6.19 6.03 6.38
CA ARG A 63 -6.53 4.75 7.01
C ARG A 63 -5.35 4.21 7.81
N LEU A 64 -4.15 4.30 7.26
CA LEU A 64 -2.91 3.76 7.83
C LEU A 64 -2.36 4.61 8.98
N SER A 65 -2.62 5.93 8.99
CA SER A 65 -2.24 6.80 10.12
C SER A 65 -2.94 6.42 11.44
N LYS A 66 -3.99 5.59 11.37
CA LYS A 66 -4.71 5.05 12.53
C LYS A 66 -4.16 3.70 12.99
N GLU A 67 -3.30 3.05 12.20
CA GLU A 67 -2.65 1.81 12.61
C GLU A 67 -1.50 2.10 13.57
N PRO A 68 -1.38 1.36 14.67
CA PRO A 68 -0.28 1.54 15.60
C PRO A 68 1.04 1.05 14.97
N ASN A 69 2.12 1.81 15.17
CA ASN A 69 3.50 1.36 14.99
C ASN A 69 3.96 1.02 13.56
N ILE A 70 3.54 1.77 12.54
CA ILE A 70 4.22 1.70 11.22
C ILE A 70 5.67 2.13 11.41
N SER A 71 6.59 1.17 11.25
CA SER A 71 8.01 1.37 11.56
C SER A 71 8.83 1.76 10.34
N ALA A 72 8.39 1.39 9.14
CA ALA A 72 9.09 1.64 7.89
C ALA A 72 8.14 1.66 6.69
N VAL A 73 8.52 2.40 5.64
CA VAL A 73 7.81 2.45 4.36
C VAL A 73 8.80 2.14 3.23
N TYR A 74 8.42 1.21 2.36
CA TYR A 74 9.21 0.79 1.20
C TYR A 74 8.44 1.03 -0.09
N SER A 75 9.17 1.39 -1.15
CA SER A 75 8.60 1.56 -2.49
C SER A 75 9.54 1.03 -3.58
N SER A 76 8.99 0.69 -4.73
CA SER A 76 9.80 0.55 -5.96
C SER A 76 10.30 1.92 -6.44
N ASP A 77 11.22 1.89 -7.40
CA ASP A 77 11.83 3.06 -8.06
C ASP A 77 10.91 3.78 -9.05
N LEU A 78 9.67 3.31 -9.24
CA LEU A 78 8.68 3.90 -10.13
C LEU A 78 8.03 5.12 -9.48
N LYS A 79 7.92 6.24 -10.19
CA LYS A 79 7.39 7.52 -9.65
C LYS A 79 6.02 7.37 -9.01
N ARG A 80 5.08 6.69 -9.68
CA ARG A 80 3.73 6.43 -9.13
C ARG A 80 3.72 5.69 -7.80
N ALA A 81 4.66 4.74 -7.63
CA ALA A 81 4.78 3.98 -6.39
C ALA A 81 5.40 4.86 -5.30
N LEU A 82 6.46 5.59 -5.65
CA LEU A 82 7.12 6.51 -4.74
C LEU A 82 6.17 7.61 -4.25
N GLU A 83 5.42 8.27 -5.15
CA GLU A 83 4.44 9.31 -4.82
C GLU A 83 3.35 8.78 -3.86
N THR A 84 2.88 7.56 -4.09
CA THR A 84 1.92 6.89 -3.18
C THR A 84 2.55 6.66 -1.80
N ALA A 85 3.78 6.13 -1.78
CA ALA A 85 4.49 5.79 -0.55
C ALA A 85 4.87 7.03 0.27
N GLU A 86 5.30 8.11 -0.38
CA GLU A 86 5.60 9.40 0.27
C GLU A 86 4.35 10.00 0.92
N THR A 87 3.21 9.92 0.22
CA THR A 87 1.93 10.37 0.76
C THR A 87 1.58 9.59 2.04
N ILE A 88 1.76 8.27 2.05
CA ILE A 88 1.54 7.41 3.21
C ILE A 88 2.52 7.75 4.35
N ALA A 89 3.81 7.82 4.04
CA ALA A 89 4.86 8.07 5.02
C ALA A 89 4.69 9.44 5.72
N SER A 90 4.24 10.46 4.99
CA SER A 90 3.95 11.79 5.53
C SER A 90 2.88 11.77 6.63
N ARG A 91 1.87 10.89 6.53
CA ARG A 91 0.78 10.77 7.51
C ARG A 91 1.04 9.75 8.61
N CYS A 92 1.97 8.82 8.40
CA CYS A 92 2.33 7.77 9.36
C CYS A 92 3.52 8.16 10.25
N GLY A 93 3.62 9.45 10.62
CA GLY A 93 4.69 9.96 11.48
C GLY A 93 5.87 10.63 10.75
N GLY A 94 5.73 10.93 9.46
CA GLY A 94 6.78 11.62 8.68
C GLY A 94 7.99 10.73 8.42
N LEU A 95 7.75 9.46 8.12
CA LEU A 95 8.80 8.47 7.89
C LEU A 95 9.54 8.72 6.56
N GLU A 96 10.80 8.30 6.50
CA GLU A 96 11.55 8.28 5.24
C GLU A 96 11.14 7.06 4.39
N VAL A 97 10.91 7.27 3.09
CA VAL A 97 10.59 6.18 2.17
C VAL A 97 11.87 5.54 1.66
N SER A 98 12.05 4.25 1.95
CA SER A 98 13.13 3.46 1.39
C SER A 98 12.76 3.00 -0.03
N SER A 99 13.21 3.75 -1.04
CA SER A 99 13.05 3.37 -2.45
C SER A 99 14.06 2.31 -2.86
N CYS A 100 13.59 1.19 -3.41
CA CYS A 100 14.46 0.11 -3.86
C CYS A 100 14.93 0.34 -5.31
N SER A 101 16.01 1.11 -5.48
CA SER A 101 16.70 1.24 -6.76
C SER A 101 17.63 0.04 -6.98
N LYS A 102 17.09 -1.06 -7.50
CA LYS A 102 17.79 -2.35 -7.70
C LYS A 102 18.50 -2.83 -6.43
N ILE A 103 17.89 -3.77 -5.69
CA ILE A 103 18.60 -4.59 -4.71
C ILE A 103 19.93 -5.01 -5.33
N PRO A 104 21.11 -4.62 -4.79
CA PRO A 104 22.34 -5.26 -5.20
C PRO A 104 22.21 -6.71 -4.75
N LEU A 105 21.91 -7.60 -5.70
CA LEU A 105 22.02 -9.03 -5.50
C LEU A 105 23.48 -9.27 -5.11
N LYS A 106 23.72 -9.53 -3.82
CA LYS A 106 24.98 -10.07 -3.33
C LYS A 106 25.10 -11.51 -3.79
#